data_AF-A0A9D0UE41-F1
#
_entry.id   AF-A0A9D0UE41-F1
#
_cell.length_a   1.000
_cell.length_b   1.000
_cell.length_c   1.000
_cell.angle_alpha   90.00
_cell.angle_beta   90.00
_cell.angle_gamma   90.00
#
_symmetry.space_group_name_H-M   'P 1'
#
loop_
_entity.id
_entity.type
_entity.pdbx_description
1 polymer ?
#
loop_
_entity_poly.entity_id
_entity_poly.type
_entity_poly.pdbx_seq_one_letter_code
_entity_poly.pdbx_strand_id
1 'polypeptide(L)'
;MASTTSPGITDYFEGFKRLPLPRQIGLIGAVVAIVVLTVLVLLWAQKPIYKGLYNNLEMRDAGEIVQAIEQLNIPYKLDEKNGTIMVPASKVHEVRLQLAAQGLPRSGGVEGFELLDKQQGFGVSRFMESARYQRAIEGELARSIATMENVRSARIHLAIPKQSVFIRDREKPTASVVVNVYR
;
A
#
# COMPACT_ATOMS: atom_id res chain seq x y z
N MET A 1 -30.90 -66.62 1.29
CA MET A 1 -30.92 -65.14 1.36
C MET A 1 -30.56 -64.76 2.79
N ALA A 2 -29.33 -64.30 3.04
CA ALA A 2 -28.90 -63.83 4.36
C ALA A 2 -28.83 -62.31 4.31
N SER A 3 -29.76 -61.63 4.97
CA SER A 3 -29.76 -60.17 5.11
C SER A 3 -28.71 -59.77 6.14
N THR A 4 -27.57 -59.27 5.67
CA THR A 4 -26.59 -58.56 6.49
C THR A 4 -27.22 -57.29 7.04
N THR A 5 -27.57 -57.28 8.33
CA THR A 5 -28.03 -56.09 9.04
C THR A 5 -26.82 -55.19 9.28
N SER A 6 -26.85 -53.98 8.71
CA SER A 6 -25.80 -52.97 8.91
C SER A 6 -25.85 -52.51 10.37
N PRO A 7 -24.75 -52.55 11.14
CA PRO A 7 -24.75 -52.08 12.52
C PRO A 7 -25.14 -50.60 12.56
N GLY A 8 -26.14 -50.29 13.40
CA GLY A 8 -26.64 -48.94 13.59
C GLY A 8 -25.71 -48.14 14.51
N ILE A 9 -25.75 -46.81 14.42
CA ILE A 9 -24.98 -45.91 15.31
C ILE A 9 -25.22 -46.25 16.80
N THR A 10 -26.42 -46.75 17.12
CA THR A 10 -26.84 -47.25 18.44
C THR A 10 -26.02 -48.44 18.95
N ASP A 11 -25.60 -49.36 18.08
CA ASP A 11 -24.87 -50.58 18.46
C ASP A 11 -23.43 -50.25 18.94
N TYR A 12 -22.85 -49.18 18.39
CA TYR A 12 -21.55 -48.66 18.82
C TYR A 12 -21.61 -48.04 20.22
N PHE A 13 -22.74 -47.39 20.56
CA PHE A 13 -22.94 -46.82 21.90
C PHE A 13 -23.18 -47.89 22.96
N GLU A 14 -23.84 -49.00 22.62
CA GLU A 14 -23.99 -50.15 23.53
C GLU A 14 -22.68 -50.91 23.73
N GLY A 15 -21.90 -51.13 22.67
CA GLY A 15 -20.58 -51.75 22.77
C GLY A 15 -19.60 -50.95 23.64
N PHE A 16 -19.75 -49.62 23.65
CA PHE A 16 -18.92 -48.72 24.46
C PHE A 16 -19.17 -48.84 25.97
N LYS A 17 -20.43 -49.02 26.39
CA LYS A 17 -20.81 -49.17 27.82
C LYS A 17 -20.43 -50.54 28.42
N ARG A 18 -20.12 -51.53 27.59
CA ARG A 18 -19.73 -52.89 28.01
C ARG A 18 -18.22 -53.06 28.21
N LEU A 19 -17.43 -52.00 27.99
CA LEU A 19 -15.97 -52.03 28.14
C LEU A 19 -15.55 -51.79 29.60
N PRO A 20 -14.42 -52.37 30.06
CA PRO A 20 -13.88 -52.06 31.38
C PRO A 20 -13.48 -50.59 31.48
N LEU A 21 -13.77 -49.96 32.63
CA LEU A 21 -13.51 -48.55 32.96
C LEU A 21 -12.20 -47.94 32.39
N PRO A 22 -11.02 -48.57 32.52
CA PRO A 22 -9.77 -47.99 31.97
C PRO A 22 -9.79 -47.88 30.44
N ARG A 23 -10.43 -48.82 29.73
CA ARG A 23 -10.53 -48.81 28.27
C ARG A 23 -11.55 -47.76 27.78
N GLN A 24 -12.60 -47.52 28.56
CA GLN A 24 -13.56 -46.45 28.30
C GLN A 24 -12.92 -45.06 28.44
N ILE A 25 -12.13 -44.83 29.51
CA ILE A 25 -11.41 -43.56 29.71
C ILE A 25 -10.36 -43.33 28.61
N GLY A 26 -9.65 -44.39 28.20
CA GLY A 26 -8.69 -44.29 27.09
C GLY A 26 -9.34 -43.88 25.75
N LEU A 27 -10.53 -44.41 25.45
CA LEU A 27 -11.28 -44.04 24.25
C LEU A 27 -11.80 -42.60 24.30
N ILE A 28 -12.33 -42.14 25.44
CA ILE A 28 -12.75 -40.74 25.62
C ILE A 28 -11.55 -39.81 25.49
N GLY A 29 -10.42 -40.15 26.13
CA GLY A 29 -9.17 -39.41 26.02
C GLY A 29 -8.67 -39.29 24.57
N ALA A 30 -8.78 -40.37 23.79
CA ALA A 30 -8.40 -40.35 22.38
C ALA A 30 -9.32 -39.42 21.54
N VAL A 31 -10.64 -39.47 21.76
CA VAL A 31 -11.58 -38.58 21.06
C VAL A 31 -11.32 -37.11 21.43
N VAL A 32 -11.13 -36.82 22.72
CA VAL A 32 -10.81 -35.47 23.19
C VAL A 32 -9.49 -34.98 22.59
N ALA A 33 -8.45 -35.82 22.56
CA ALA A 33 -7.16 -35.47 21.97
C ALA A 33 -7.29 -35.13 20.47
N ILE A 34 -8.09 -35.88 19.72
CA ILE A 34 -8.35 -35.61 18.30
C ILE A 34 -9.08 -34.27 18.12
N VAL A 35 -10.09 -33.98 18.94
CA VAL A 35 -10.82 -32.70 18.88
C VAL A 35 -9.88 -31.53 19.20
N VAL A 36 -9.08 -31.65 20.26
CA VAL A 36 -8.10 -30.61 20.65
C VAL A 36 -7.07 -30.39 19.54
N LEU A 37 -6.50 -31.46 18.97
CA LEU A 37 -5.56 -31.36 17.85
C LEU A 37 -6.21 -30.68 16.63
N THR A 38 -7.46 -31.02 16.31
CA THR A 38 -8.18 -30.44 15.17
C THR A 38 -8.39 -28.93 15.37
N VAL A 39 -8.80 -28.50 16.56
CA VAL A 39 -8.95 -27.08 16.89
C VAL A 39 -7.60 -26.36 16.83
N LEU A 40 -6.53 -26.98 17.35
CA LEU A 40 -5.18 -26.40 17.28
C LEU A 40 -4.72 -26.17 15.83
N VAL A 41 -4.92 -27.16 14.95
CA VAL A 41 -4.56 -27.08 13.53
C VAL A 41 -5.37 -25.98 12.82
N LEU A 42 -6.67 -25.87 13.11
CA LEU A 42 -7.52 -24.83 12.53
C LEU A 42 -7.09 -23.42 12.96
N LEU A 43 -6.76 -23.22 14.24
CA LEU A 43 -6.26 -21.94 14.73
C LEU A 43 -4.90 -21.58 14.12
N TRP A 44 -4.04 -22.57 13.89
CA TRP A 44 -2.73 -22.35 13.25
C TRP A 44 -2.86 -22.00 11.76
N ALA A 45 -3.82 -22.61 11.06
CA ALA A 45 -4.10 -22.35 9.65
C ALA A 45 -4.68 -20.95 9.39
N GLN A 46 -5.28 -20.31 10.38
CA GLN A 46 -5.91 -18.99 10.26
C GLN A 46 -4.94 -17.80 10.38
N LYS A 47 -3.62 -18.02 10.50
CA LYS A 47 -2.67 -16.89 10.62
C LYS A 47 -2.74 -16.00 9.37
N PRO A 48 -3.14 -14.72 9.49
CA PRO A 48 -3.19 -13.84 8.34
C PRO A 48 -1.78 -13.55 7.84
N ILE A 49 -1.51 -13.91 6.59
CA ILE A 49 -0.28 -13.54 5.88
C ILE A 49 -0.37 -12.03 5.63
N TYR A 50 0.62 -11.27 6.10
CA TYR A 50 0.68 -9.83 5.85
C TYR A 50 1.45 -9.57 4.57
N LYS A 51 0.97 -8.66 3.74
CA LYS A 51 1.62 -8.27 2.48
C LYS A 51 1.75 -6.74 2.43
N GLY A 52 2.88 -6.27 1.89
CA GLY A 52 3.12 -4.85 1.69
C GLY A 52 2.10 -4.25 0.74
N LEU A 53 1.49 -3.14 1.16
CA LEU A 53 0.47 -2.43 0.41
C LEU A 53 1.09 -1.56 -0.69
N TYR A 54 2.03 -0.70 -0.28
CA TYR A 54 2.86 0.17 -1.10
C TYR A 54 4.32 0.12 -0.61
N ASN A 55 5.26 0.24 -1.56
CA ASN A 55 6.69 0.31 -1.27
C ASN A 55 7.15 1.76 -1.52
N ASN A 56 8.11 2.25 -0.72
CA ASN A 56 8.73 3.56 -0.92
C ASN A 56 7.73 4.75 -0.89
N LEU A 57 6.83 4.74 0.09
CA LEU A 57 5.90 5.86 0.32
C LEU A 57 6.65 7.07 0.86
N GLU A 58 6.30 8.26 0.36
CA GLU A 58 6.71 9.51 1.00
C GLU A 58 6.07 9.59 2.40
N MET A 59 6.80 10.12 3.39
CA MET A 59 6.35 10.14 4.80
C MET A 59 4.96 10.78 4.97
N ARG A 60 4.62 11.74 4.10
CA ARG A 60 3.31 12.39 4.07
C ARG A 60 2.19 11.44 3.65
N ASP A 61 2.38 10.68 2.58
CA ASP A 61 1.38 9.70 2.12
C ASP A 61 1.25 8.52 3.09
N ALA A 62 2.35 8.12 3.75
CA ALA A 62 2.30 7.07 4.75
C ALA A 62 1.36 7.43 5.92
N GLY A 63 1.42 8.68 6.40
CA GLY A 63 0.51 9.17 7.44
C GLY A 63 -0.96 9.18 7.01
N GLU A 64 -1.25 9.67 5.80
CA GLU A 64 -2.63 9.70 5.27
C GLU A 64 -3.18 8.28 5.01
N ILE A 65 -2.34 7.35 4.55
CA ILE A 65 -2.72 5.94 4.34
C ILE A 65 -3.00 5.23 5.66
N VAL A 66 -2.18 5.45 6.71
CA VAL A 66 -2.44 4.88 8.05
C VAL A 66 -3.78 5.39 8.57
N GLN A 67 -4.03 6.69 8.49
CA GLN A 67 -5.29 7.29 8.94
C GLN A 67 -6.50 6.70 8.20
N ALA A 68 -6.41 6.51 6.89
CA ALA A 68 -7.47 5.89 6.10
C ALA A 68 -7.70 4.42 6.47
N ILE A 69 -6.63 3.64 6.70
CA ILE A 69 -6.72 2.23 7.11
C ILE A 69 -7.33 2.10 8.51
N GLU A 70 -6.99 3.00 9.44
CA GLU A 70 -7.60 3.07 10.78
C GLU A 70 -9.10 3.34 10.71
N GLN A 71 -9.54 4.29 9.87
CA GLN A 71 -10.97 4.55 9.66
C GLN A 71 -11.73 3.34 9.12
N LEU A 72 -11.05 2.50 8.33
CA LEU A 72 -11.62 1.28 7.75
C LEU A 72 -11.59 0.09 8.74
N ASN A 73 -11.05 0.27 9.95
CA ASN A 73 -10.88 -0.78 10.96
C ASN A 73 -10.14 -2.02 10.41
N ILE A 74 -9.15 -1.80 9.55
CA ILE A 74 -8.36 -2.87 8.95
C ILE A 74 -7.07 -3.04 9.76
N PRO A 75 -6.74 -4.27 10.22
CA PRO A 75 -5.50 -4.49 10.96
C PRO A 75 -4.31 -4.24 10.04
N TYR A 76 -3.37 -3.42 10.49
CA TYR A 76 -2.15 -3.10 9.77
C TYR A 76 -0.91 -3.37 10.62
N LYS A 77 0.22 -3.52 9.95
CA LYS A 77 1.54 -3.61 10.57
C LYS A 77 2.48 -2.66 9.85
N LEU A 78 3.30 -1.96 10.63
CA LEU A 78 4.36 -1.13 10.09
C LEU A 78 5.68 -1.91 10.19
N ASP A 79 6.36 -2.09 9.07
CA ASP A 79 7.72 -2.60 9.07
C ASP A 79 8.70 -1.43 9.31
N GLU A 80 9.20 -1.31 10.55
CA GLU A 80 10.10 -0.23 10.97
C GLU A 80 11.39 -0.15 10.14
N LYS A 81 11.81 -1.24 9.50
CA LYS A 81 13.04 -1.26 8.69
C LYS A 81 12.88 -0.57 7.33
N ASN A 82 11.69 -0.64 6.74
CA ASN A 82 11.43 -0.20 5.38
C ASN A 82 10.33 0.86 5.27
N GLY A 83 9.67 1.22 6.38
CA GLY A 83 8.52 2.12 6.38
C GLY A 83 7.32 1.57 5.61
N THR A 84 7.28 0.26 5.37
CA THR A 84 6.25 -0.39 4.55
C THR A 84 5.02 -0.66 5.39
N ILE A 85 3.86 -0.18 4.93
CA ILE A 85 2.56 -0.50 5.52
C ILE A 85 2.12 -1.86 4.99
N MET A 86 1.91 -2.80 5.90
CA MET A 86 1.47 -4.16 5.58
C MET A 86 0.03 -4.39 6.06
N VAL A 87 -0.77 -5.02 5.22
CA VAL A 87 -2.17 -5.41 5.53
C VAL A 87 -2.36 -6.91 5.25
N PRO A 88 -3.41 -7.56 5.81
CA PRO A 88 -3.73 -8.95 5.50
C PRO A 88 -3.82 -9.18 3.99
N ALA A 89 -3.15 -10.21 3.49
CA ALA A 89 -3.06 -10.54 2.06
C ALA A 89 -4.44 -10.70 1.40
N SER A 90 -5.43 -11.17 2.16
CA SER A 90 -6.84 -11.29 1.73
C SER A 90 -7.50 -9.93 1.46
N LYS A 91 -7.09 -8.87 2.16
CA LYS A 91 -7.68 -7.52 2.08
C LYS A 91 -6.87 -6.53 1.25
N VAL A 92 -5.67 -6.89 0.77
CA VAL A 92 -4.78 -5.95 0.03
C VAL A 92 -5.48 -5.25 -1.13
N HIS A 93 -6.20 -6.01 -1.97
CA HIS A 93 -6.85 -5.45 -3.15
C HIS A 93 -8.02 -4.53 -2.78
N GLU A 94 -8.80 -4.92 -1.79
CA GLU A 94 -9.91 -4.12 -1.25
C GLU A 94 -9.41 -2.81 -0.65
N VAL A 95 -8.36 -2.88 0.18
CA VAL A 95 -7.71 -1.70 0.78
C VAL A 95 -7.20 -0.76 -0.31
N ARG A 96 -6.53 -1.27 -1.36
CA ARG A 96 -6.07 -0.43 -2.48
C ARG A 96 -7.22 0.26 -3.20
N LEU A 97 -8.32 -0.45 -3.43
CA LEU A 97 -9.49 0.14 -4.08
C LEU A 97 -10.11 1.25 -3.22
N GLN A 98 -10.22 1.02 -1.91
CA GLN A 98 -10.76 2.01 -0.97
C GLN A 98 -9.84 3.23 -0.83
N LEU A 99 -8.52 3.04 -0.77
CA LEU A 99 -7.56 4.14 -0.75
C LEU A 99 -7.55 4.92 -2.07
N ALA A 100 -7.66 4.23 -3.21
CA ALA A 100 -7.78 4.87 -4.51
C ALA A 100 -9.07 5.70 -4.62
N ALA A 101 -10.18 5.24 -4.06
CA ALA A 101 -11.43 6.01 -3.99
C ALA A 101 -11.29 7.29 -3.15
N GLN A 102 -10.34 7.33 -2.21
CA GLN A 102 -9.99 8.51 -1.41
C GLN A 102 -8.89 9.37 -2.07
N GLY A 103 -8.40 8.97 -3.24
CA GLY A 103 -7.33 9.68 -3.95
C GLY A 103 -5.92 9.46 -3.38
N LEU A 104 -5.72 8.38 -2.61
CA LEU A 104 -4.44 7.99 -2.05
C LEU A 104 -3.76 6.89 -2.92
N PRO A 105 -2.42 6.90 -3.04
CA PRO A 105 -1.47 7.91 -2.59
C PRO A 105 -1.51 9.18 -3.46
N ARG A 106 -1.36 10.38 -2.87
CA ARG A 106 -1.41 11.64 -3.63
C ARG A 106 -0.15 11.86 -4.45
N SER A 107 0.98 11.27 -4.04
CA SER A 107 2.23 11.27 -4.79
C SER A 107 2.23 10.34 -6.01
N GLY A 108 1.32 9.35 -6.07
CA GLY A 108 1.28 8.35 -7.16
C GLY A 108 0.50 8.78 -8.41
N GLY A 109 -0.07 9.98 -8.41
CA GLY A 109 -0.78 10.53 -9.54
C GLY A 109 0.17 11.22 -10.53
N VAL A 110 0.50 10.52 -11.62
CA VAL A 110 1.23 10.99 -12.82
C VAL A 110 2.75 10.79 -12.80
N GLU A 111 3.18 9.53 -12.97
CA GLU A 111 4.55 9.16 -13.41
C GLU A 111 4.84 9.56 -14.88
N GLY A 112 4.45 10.76 -15.31
CA GLY A 112 4.63 11.20 -16.71
C GLY A 112 6.06 11.68 -17.02
N PHE A 113 6.65 12.44 -16.09
CA PHE A 113 7.97 13.09 -16.28
C PHE A 113 9.14 12.34 -15.62
N GLU A 114 8.89 11.50 -14.61
CA GLU A 114 9.96 10.73 -13.94
C GLU A 114 10.58 9.67 -14.84
N LEU A 115 9.80 9.13 -15.78
CA LEU A 115 10.27 8.17 -16.78
C LEU A 115 11.29 8.80 -17.74
N LEU A 116 11.18 10.12 -17.98
CA LEU A 116 12.13 10.85 -18.82
C LEU A 116 13.43 11.17 -18.07
N ASP A 117 13.37 11.39 -16.75
CA ASP A 117 14.55 11.70 -15.95
C ASP A 117 15.39 10.45 -15.61
N LYS A 118 14.73 9.28 -15.52
CA LYS A 118 15.39 7.97 -15.33
C LYS A 118 16.12 7.47 -16.58
N GLN A 119 15.82 7.98 -17.78
CA GLN A 119 16.54 7.61 -19.02
C GLN A 119 17.80 8.47 -19.19
N GLN A 120 18.81 8.20 -18.37
CA GLN A 120 20.16 8.79 -18.48
C GLN A 120 21.00 8.10 -19.58
N GLY A 121 20.42 7.88 -20.76
CA GLY A 121 21.10 7.26 -21.91
C GLY A 121 21.97 8.25 -22.68
N PHE A 122 23.13 7.80 -23.16
CA PHE A 122 24.12 8.58 -23.92
C PHE A 122 23.49 9.44 -25.03
N GLY A 123 23.81 10.76 -25.04
CA GLY A 123 23.34 11.73 -26.04
C GLY A 123 22.36 12.78 -25.50
N VAL A 124 22.70 13.47 -24.40
CA VAL A 124 21.86 14.56 -23.85
C VAL A 124 21.59 15.63 -24.91
N SER A 125 20.33 15.74 -25.35
CA SER A 125 19.90 16.79 -26.26
C SER A 125 19.99 18.15 -25.57
N ARG A 126 20.43 19.21 -26.28
CA ARG A 126 20.39 20.60 -25.76
C ARG A 126 19.00 20.99 -25.23
N PHE A 127 17.95 20.36 -25.77
CA PHE A 127 16.59 20.53 -25.29
C PHE A 127 16.38 20.01 -23.86
N MET A 128 16.95 18.85 -23.53
CA MET A 128 16.85 18.26 -22.19
C MET A 128 17.61 19.09 -21.15
N GLU A 129 18.80 19.58 -21.51
CA GLU A 129 19.57 20.48 -20.64
C GLU A 129 18.80 21.77 -20.37
N SER A 130 18.24 22.40 -21.42
CA SER A 130 17.43 23.61 -21.25
C SER A 130 16.18 23.37 -20.39
N ALA A 131 15.52 22.22 -20.54
CA ALA A 131 14.34 21.88 -19.76
C ALA A 131 14.67 21.61 -18.28
N ARG A 132 15.82 20.96 -18.00
CA ARG A 132 16.32 20.75 -16.64
C ARG A 132 16.72 22.07 -15.98
N TYR A 133 17.46 22.92 -16.69
CA TYR A 133 17.84 24.24 -16.21
C TYR A 133 16.62 25.09 -15.87
N GLN A 134 15.63 25.16 -16.77
CA GLN A 134 14.39 25.90 -16.52
C GLN A 134 13.65 25.36 -15.28
N ARG A 135 13.51 24.04 -15.14
CA ARG A 135 12.88 23.42 -13.97
C ARG A 135 13.63 23.73 -12.68
N ALA A 136 14.95 23.75 -12.71
CA ALA A 136 15.77 24.08 -11.55
C ALA A 136 15.52 25.54 -11.10
N ILE A 137 15.46 26.49 -12.04
CA ILE A 137 15.13 27.89 -11.75
C ILE A 137 13.70 28.02 -11.21
N GLU A 138 12.71 27.35 -11.82
CA GLU A 138 11.33 27.34 -11.33
C GLU A 138 11.23 26.82 -9.89
N GLY A 139 11.95 25.73 -9.59
CA GLY A 139 12.00 25.15 -8.25
C GLY A 139 12.65 26.07 -7.23
N GLU A 140 13.73 26.77 -7.60
CA GLU A 140 14.42 27.67 -6.68
C GLU A 140 13.65 28.96 -6.44
N LEU A 141 13.01 29.51 -7.48
CA LEU A 141 12.07 30.62 -7.31
C LEU A 141 10.89 30.20 -6.41
N ALA A 142 10.35 29.00 -6.59
CA ALA A 142 9.26 28.49 -5.77
C ALA A 142 9.67 28.35 -4.30
N ARG A 143 10.88 27.83 -4.05
CA ARG A 143 11.47 27.72 -2.70
C ARG A 143 11.68 29.10 -2.08
N SER A 144 12.18 30.05 -2.86
CA SER A 144 12.42 31.43 -2.41
C SER A 144 11.10 32.13 -2.03
N ILE A 145 10.05 32.04 -2.85
CA ILE A 145 8.72 32.61 -2.52
C ILE A 145 8.10 31.90 -1.31
N ALA A 146 8.30 30.59 -1.16
CA ALA A 146 7.82 29.83 0.00
C ALA A 146 8.54 30.18 1.32
N THR A 147 9.63 30.94 1.30
CA THR A 147 10.26 31.45 2.54
C THR A 147 9.47 32.59 3.19
N MET A 148 8.52 33.21 2.47
CA MET A 148 7.67 34.26 3.01
C MET A 148 6.69 33.70 4.05
N GLU A 149 6.57 34.35 5.22
CA GLU A 149 5.79 33.82 6.35
C GLU A 149 4.34 33.46 6.00
N ASN A 150 3.70 34.22 5.11
CA ASN A 150 2.31 34.00 4.72
C ASN A 150 2.12 33.01 3.57
N VAL A 151 3.19 32.44 3.02
CA VAL A 151 3.14 31.53 1.87
C VAL A 151 3.43 30.10 2.32
N ARG A 152 2.44 29.22 2.17
CA ARG A 152 2.58 27.79 2.46
C ARG A 152 3.30 27.03 1.36
N SER A 153 2.98 27.35 0.10
CA SER A 153 3.63 26.75 -1.06
C SER A 153 3.44 27.63 -2.28
N ALA A 154 4.45 27.70 -3.15
CA ALA A 154 4.37 28.37 -4.44
C ALA A 154 4.65 27.39 -5.59
N ARG A 155 3.95 27.55 -6.71
CA ARG A 155 4.23 26.87 -7.98
C ARG A 155 4.44 27.92 -9.05
N ILE A 156 5.55 27.81 -9.78
CA ILE A 156 5.97 28.80 -10.77
C ILE A 156 6.17 28.08 -12.10
N HIS A 157 5.63 28.67 -13.16
CA HIS A 157 5.88 28.26 -14.53
C HIS A 157 6.50 29.42 -15.29
N LEU A 158 7.72 29.23 -15.78
CA LEU A 158 8.42 30.20 -16.59
C LEU A 158 8.15 29.91 -18.08
N ALA A 159 7.96 30.98 -18.85
CA ALA A 159 7.91 30.91 -20.30
C ALA A 159 9.11 31.71 -20.83
N ILE A 160 10.23 31.01 -21.02
CA ILE A 160 11.47 31.58 -21.55
C ILE A 160 11.55 31.28 -23.05
N PRO A 161 11.52 32.29 -23.94
CA PRO A 161 11.62 32.07 -25.38
C PRO A 161 13.02 31.56 -25.76
N LYS A 162 13.08 30.70 -26.79
CA LYS A 162 14.35 30.16 -27.30
C LYS A 162 15.18 31.26 -27.96
N GLN A 163 16.47 31.32 -27.63
CA GLN A 163 17.39 32.23 -28.30
C GLN A 163 17.69 31.73 -29.71
N SER A 164 17.38 32.54 -30.73
CA SER A 164 17.67 32.26 -32.14
C SER A 164 18.31 33.49 -32.79
N VAL A 165 19.34 33.27 -33.60
CA VAL A 165 20.02 34.32 -34.39
C VAL A 165 19.13 34.90 -35.50
N PHE A 166 17.99 34.27 -35.79
CA PHE A 166 17.05 34.69 -36.83
C PHE A 166 15.90 35.58 -36.31
N ILE A 167 15.80 35.78 -34.99
CA ILE A 167 14.72 36.56 -34.37
C ILE A 167 15.26 37.96 -34.03
N ARG A 168 14.70 39.00 -34.68
CA ARG A 168 15.05 40.41 -34.42
C ARG A 168 14.40 40.97 -33.16
N ASP A 169 13.15 40.58 -32.88
CA ASP A 169 12.42 40.99 -31.67
C ASP A 169 12.36 39.85 -30.66
N ARG A 170 13.06 40.02 -29.54
CA ARG A 170 13.04 39.06 -28.44
C ARG A 170 11.82 39.32 -27.57
N GLU A 171 10.92 38.34 -27.48
CA GLU A 171 9.87 38.36 -26.47
C GLU A 171 10.50 38.32 -25.06
N LYS A 172 9.88 39.05 -24.12
CA LYS A 172 10.34 39.07 -22.73
C LYS A 172 9.91 37.77 -22.05
N PRO A 173 10.76 37.14 -21.21
CA PRO A 173 10.34 36.01 -20.40
C PRO A 173 9.13 36.38 -19.53
N THR A 174 8.15 35.48 -19.46
CA THR A 174 6.97 35.66 -18.59
C THR A 174 6.88 34.54 -17.56
N ALA A 175 6.13 34.75 -16.50
CA ALA A 175 5.97 33.80 -15.42
C ALA A 175 4.50 33.74 -14.96
N SER A 176 4.00 32.54 -14.68
CA SER A 176 2.74 32.32 -13.97
C SER A 176 3.05 31.80 -12.56
N VAL A 177 2.48 32.44 -11.54
CA VAL A 177 2.75 32.13 -10.14
C VAL A 177 1.44 31.79 -9.44
N VAL A 178 1.36 30.59 -8.89
CA VAL A 178 0.25 30.13 -8.05
C VAL A 178 0.75 29.99 -6.63
N VAL A 179 0.07 30.65 -5.69
CA VAL A 179 0.46 30.69 -4.28
C VAL A 179 -0.65 30.10 -3.43
N ASN A 180 -0.27 29.22 -2.51
CA ASN A 180 -1.12 28.74 -1.43
C ASN A 180 -0.67 29.45 -0.16
N VAL A 181 -1.58 30.15 0.50
CA VAL A 181 -1.29 30.96 1.70
C VAL A 181 -1.76 30.24 2.96
N TYR A 182 -1.13 30.54 4.09
CA TYR A 182 -1.68 30.14 5.38
C TYR A 182 -3.02 30.86 5.61
N ARG A 183 -3.99 30.13 6.15
CA ARG A 183 -5.33 30.64 6.44
C ARG A 183 -5.46 30.93 7.93
#